data_AF-A0A2E7CYD4-F1
#
_entry.id   AF-A0A2E7CYD4-F1
#
_cell.length_a   1.000
_cell.length_b   1.000
_cell.length_c   1.000
_cell.angle_alpha   90.00
_cell.angle_beta   90.00
_cell.angle_gamma   90.00
#
_symmetry.space_group_name_H-M   'P 1'
#
loop_
_entity.id
_entity.type
_entity.pdbx_description
1 polymer ?
#
loop_
_entity_poly.entity_id
_entity_poly.type
_entity_poly.pdbx_seq_one_letter_code
_entity_poly.pdbx_strand_id
1 'polypeptide(L)'
;PVGAAKADIGITRYIAGLIQVAIDDEAELIAGRKRSIQLMQSGTEATAEETKAIADQEQEDDEEELRDLSVLAAGYRDFVMSETLEVTLGEGKTLHLTNTLVFHHLWFLWFLCWFIPAFAIYAKIMDSTEIKGRVRTLIVSPLRYLWLIPLTLVPQHFMGLLAPAFGPDTSAGIIPQPHLLFYYGIFFGFGALYFDCHDEAAQLGKFWILNLPVALVAFAVGLVSMENRAVTGVAQIIFAWTASFGMIGLYRFVITQEYRPVRYLSDSSYWLYVAHLPLVIWAQGFVREWPLPAFIKFVLLCGTLTVILLLSYQILVRHTPIGTLLNGPRKVPQPAD
;
A
#
# COMPACT_ATOMS: atom_id res chain seq x y z
N PRO A 1 26.39 3.26 -7.65
CA PRO A 1 26.90 3.20 -6.26
C PRO A 1 27.11 4.58 -5.60
N VAL A 2 27.91 5.48 -6.19
CA VAL A 2 28.22 6.81 -5.60
C VAL A 2 26.96 7.69 -5.44
N GLY A 3 25.97 7.56 -6.33
CA GLY A 3 24.69 8.26 -6.25
C GLY A 3 23.91 7.98 -4.96
N ALA A 4 23.99 6.77 -4.41
CA ALA A 4 23.33 6.41 -3.15
C ALA A 4 23.92 7.15 -1.94
N ALA A 5 25.20 7.55 -1.99
CA ALA A 5 25.84 8.34 -0.94
C ALA A 5 25.46 9.83 -0.98
N LYS A 6 24.69 10.27 -1.98
CA LYS A 6 24.14 11.63 -2.07
C LYS A 6 22.75 11.77 -1.44
N ALA A 7 22.19 10.70 -0.87
CA ALA A 7 20.91 10.74 -0.17
C ALA A 7 20.91 11.86 0.88
N ASP A 8 19.84 12.64 1.02
CA ASP A 8 19.79 13.69 2.03
C ASP A 8 19.74 13.11 3.46
N ILE A 9 19.85 13.98 4.46
CA ILE A 9 19.81 13.59 5.88
C ILE A 9 18.46 12.97 6.24
N GLY A 10 17.35 13.48 5.67
CA GLY A 10 16.01 12.93 5.87
C GLY A 10 15.90 11.49 5.38
N ILE A 11 16.38 11.19 4.17
CA ILE A 11 16.46 9.81 3.64
C ILE A 11 17.34 8.93 4.54
N THR A 12 18.45 9.47 5.05
CA THR A 12 19.36 8.69 5.89
C THR A 12 18.76 8.37 7.26
N ARG A 13 18.08 9.34 7.89
CA ARG A 13 17.31 9.14 9.12
C ARG A 13 16.15 8.17 8.90
N TYR A 14 15.45 8.28 7.77
CA TYR A 14 14.40 7.34 7.40
C TYR A 14 14.93 5.89 7.30
N ILE A 15 16.02 5.68 6.55
CA ILE A 15 16.66 4.36 6.42
C ILE A 15 17.15 3.86 7.79
N ALA A 16 17.80 4.71 8.59
CA ALA A 16 18.25 4.35 9.94
C ALA A 16 17.09 3.94 10.84
N GLY A 17 15.94 4.63 10.74
CA GLY A 17 14.69 4.24 11.39
C GLY A 17 14.14 2.88 10.93
N LEU A 18 14.21 2.57 9.63
CA LEU A 18 13.83 1.26 9.10
C LEU A 18 14.64 0.11 9.71
N ILE A 19 15.94 0.34 9.94
CA ILE A 19 16.87 -0.66 10.51
C ILE A 19 17.09 -0.52 12.02
N GLN A 20 16.35 0.38 12.68
CA GLN A 20 16.46 0.67 14.12
C GLN A 20 17.88 1.02 14.60
N VAL A 21 18.63 1.76 13.77
CA VAL A 21 19.94 2.30 14.14
C VAL A 21 19.77 3.76 14.58
N ALA A 22 20.26 4.09 15.78
CA ALA A 22 20.28 5.47 16.26
C ALA A 22 21.32 6.28 15.49
N ILE A 23 20.96 7.50 15.10
CA ILE A 23 21.91 8.50 14.58
C ILE A 23 22.09 9.52 15.71
N ASP A 24 23.17 9.36 16.47
CA ASP A 24 23.42 10.16 17.67
C ASP A 24 24.10 11.51 17.35
N ASP A 25 24.84 11.58 16.24
CA ASP A 25 25.55 12.80 15.79
C ASP A 25 25.51 12.96 14.26
N GLU A 26 24.89 14.05 13.80
CA GLU A 26 24.80 14.41 12.38
C GLU A 26 26.18 14.75 11.78
N ALA A 27 27.11 15.29 12.58
CA ALA A 27 28.46 15.59 12.12
C ALA A 27 29.25 14.32 11.82
N GLU A 28 29.07 13.27 12.64
CA GLU A 28 29.67 11.95 12.43
C GLU A 28 29.11 11.28 11.18
N LEU A 29 27.80 11.40 10.94
CA LEU A 29 27.13 10.90 9.75
C LEU A 29 27.71 11.54 8.47
N ILE A 30 27.86 12.87 8.46
CA ILE A 30 28.43 13.62 7.33
C ILE A 30 29.89 13.22 7.09
N ALA A 31 30.68 13.03 8.15
CA ALA A 31 32.06 12.57 8.06
C ALA A 31 32.16 11.14 7.48
N GLY A 32 31.33 10.22 7.96
CA GLY A 32 31.23 8.84 7.45
C GLY A 32 30.81 8.77 5.98
N ARG A 33 29.90 9.67 5.57
CA ARG A 33 29.47 9.82 4.17
C ARG A 33 30.62 10.28 3.27
N LYS A 34 31.36 11.33 3.66
CA LYS A 34 32.54 11.80 2.91
C LYS A 34 33.57 10.68 2.73
N ARG A 35 33.83 9.91 3.79
CA ARG A 35 34.74 8.76 3.75
C ARG A 35 34.25 7.67 2.80
N SER A 36 32.95 7.36 2.81
CA SER A 36 32.34 6.37 1.91
C SER A 36 32.42 6.80 0.44
N ILE A 37 32.18 8.08 0.15
CA ILE A 37 32.32 8.65 -1.20
C ILE A 37 33.77 8.56 -1.68
N GLN A 38 34.74 8.94 -0.84
CA GLN A 38 36.17 8.83 -1.17
C GLN A 38 36.57 7.38 -1.48
N LEU A 39 36.12 6.41 -0.68
CA LEU A 39 36.39 5.00 -0.92
C LEU A 39 35.77 4.51 -2.23
N MET A 40 34.56 4.94 -2.58
CA MET A 40 33.91 4.54 -3.84
C MET A 40 34.48 5.25 -5.08
N GLN A 41 34.89 6.52 -4.95
CA GLN A 41 35.51 7.28 -6.04
C GLN A 41 36.94 6.80 -6.33
N SER A 42 37.67 6.32 -5.31
CA SER A 42 39.00 5.72 -5.49
C SER A 42 39.00 4.43 -6.36
N GLY A 43 37.83 3.91 -6.72
CA GLY A 43 37.67 2.80 -7.67
C GLY A 43 36.99 3.17 -9.00
N THR A 44 36.67 4.44 -9.27
CA THR A 44 35.91 4.86 -10.45
C THR A 44 36.50 6.11 -11.11
N GLU A 45 37.81 6.12 -11.38
CA GLU A 45 38.43 7.06 -12.33
C GLU A 45 38.37 6.46 -13.75
N ALA A 46 37.16 6.36 -14.31
CA ALA A 46 36.93 6.26 -15.74
C ALA A 46 35.49 6.65 -16.04
N THR A 47 35.30 7.42 -17.11
CA THR A 47 34.02 7.83 -17.72
C THR A 47 33.24 8.94 -16.99
N ALA A 48 33.66 10.19 -17.21
CA ALA A 48 32.89 11.38 -16.86
C ALA A 48 32.94 12.48 -17.94
N GLU A 49 33.04 12.11 -19.23
CA GLU A 49 33.15 13.09 -20.33
C GLU A 49 32.14 12.96 -21.47
N GLU A 50 31.15 12.05 -21.42
CA GLU A 50 30.21 11.84 -22.54
C GLU A 50 28.75 12.30 -22.31
N THR A 51 28.35 12.79 -21.14
CA THR A 51 26.93 13.03 -20.82
C THR A 51 26.53 14.51 -20.77
N LYS A 52 27.09 15.36 -21.64
CA LYS A 52 26.83 16.81 -21.59
C LYS A 52 26.32 17.47 -22.87
N ALA A 53 25.85 16.70 -23.87
CA ALA A 53 25.51 17.28 -25.19
C ALA A 53 24.14 16.90 -25.77
N ILE A 54 23.18 16.39 -24.98
CA ILE A 54 21.84 16.02 -25.49
C ILE A 54 20.70 16.75 -24.73
N ALA A 55 21.00 17.53 -23.69
CA ALA A 55 19.98 18.01 -22.76
C ALA A 55 19.28 19.33 -23.13
N ASP A 56 19.75 20.07 -24.14
CA ASP A 56 19.21 21.39 -24.43
C ASP A 56 18.53 21.42 -25.81
N GLN A 57 17.24 21.06 -25.83
CA GLN A 57 16.21 21.66 -26.69
C GLN A 57 14.88 20.91 -26.53
N GLU A 58 13.80 21.66 -26.28
CA GLU A 58 12.38 21.24 -26.13
C GLU A 58 11.88 20.98 -24.71
N GLN A 59 11.84 22.00 -23.83
CA GLN A 59 10.89 22.00 -22.70
C GLN A 59 10.87 23.37 -21.98
N GLU A 60 10.13 24.36 -22.51
CA GLU A 60 9.98 25.66 -21.82
C GLU A 60 8.57 25.94 -21.28
N ASP A 61 7.51 25.25 -21.74
CA ASP A 61 6.15 25.51 -21.24
C ASP A 61 5.58 24.40 -20.32
N ASP A 62 6.00 23.12 -20.48
CA ASP A 62 5.61 22.02 -19.55
C ASP A 62 6.49 21.99 -18.28
N GLU A 63 7.65 22.66 -18.31
CA GLU A 63 8.62 22.63 -17.21
C GLU A 63 8.16 23.43 -15.99
N GLU A 64 7.40 24.51 -16.16
CA GLU A 64 7.02 25.39 -15.05
C GLU A 64 5.97 24.74 -14.12
N GLU A 65 4.95 24.09 -14.69
CA GLU A 65 3.93 23.37 -13.91
C GLU A 65 4.49 22.09 -13.24
N LEU A 66 5.36 21.36 -13.95
CA LEU A 66 6.09 20.22 -13.39
C LEU A 66 7.06 20.66 -12.28
N ARG A 67 7.66 21.85 -12.39
CA ARG A 67 8.50 22.45 -11.35
C ARG A 67 7.66 22.79 -10.11
N ASP A 68 6.52 23.44 -10.24
CA ASP A 68 5.66 23.78 -9.10
C ASP A 68 5.16 22.55 -8.35
N LEU A 69 4.73 21.51 -9.07
CA LEU A 69 4.34 20.23 -8.48
C LEU A 69 5.52 19.55 -7.78
N SER A 70 6.73 19.63 -8.35
CA SER A 70 7.94 19.09 -7.73
C SER A 70 8.34 19.84 -6.46
N VAL A 71 8.16 21.17 -6.42
CA VAL A 71 8.41 22.01 -5.23
C VAL A 71 7.42 21.67 -4.14
N LEU A 72 6.15 21.50 -4.48
CA LEU A 72 5.10 21.13 -3.53
C LEU A 72 5.32 19.71 -2.97
N ALA A 73 5.72 18.76 -3.82
CA ALA A 73 6.10 17.42 -3.39
C ALA A 73 7.35 17.41 -2.48
N ALA A 74 8.34 18.27 -2.77
CA ALA A 74 9.53 18.45 -1.92
C ALA A 74 9.15 19.06 -0.56
N GLY A 75 8.36 20.13 -0.54
CA GLY A 75 7.88 20.74 0.71
C GLY A 75 7.04 19.78 1.55
N TYR A 76 6.21 18.95 0.90
CA TYR A 76 5.45 17.90 1.58
C TYR A 76 6.37 16.83 2.20
N ARG A 77 7.38 16.35 1.46
CA ARG A 77 8.37 15.41 1.96
C ARG A 77 9.07 15.96 3.20
N ASP A 78 9.51 17.21 3.13
CA ASP A 78 10.24 17.87 4.21
C ASP A 78 9.34 18.05 5.45
N PHE A 79 8.03 18.32 5.27
CA PHE A 79 7.05 18.33 6.35
C PHE A 79 6.90 16.94 7.01
N VAL A 80 6.73 15.88 6.21
CA VAL A 80 6.56 14.50 6.73
C VAL A 80 7.81 14.00 7.46
N MET A 81 8.99 14.53 7.11
CA MET A 81 10.28 14.23 7.73
C MET A 81 10.72 15.24 8.79
N SER A 82 9.86 16.20 9.13
CA SER A 82 10.23 17.28 10.03
C SER A 82 10.38 16.82 11.48
N GLU A 83 11.35 17.40 12.18
CA GLU A 83 11.59 17.16 13.62
C GLU A 83 10.41 17.59 14.50
N THR A 84 9.47 18.40 13.97
CA THR A 84 8.24 18.78 14.68
C THR A 84 7.33 17.60 15.00
N LEU A 85 7.44 16.51 14.25
CA LEU A 85 6.68 15.27 14.45
C LEU A 85 7.46 14.26 15.29
N GLU A 86 8.61 14.63 15.84
CA GLU A 86 9.38 13.81 16.76
C GLU A 86 8.99 14.08 18.21
N VAL A 87 8.84 13.00 18.96
CA VAL A 87 8.57 13.03 20.40
C VAL A 87 9.70 12.30 21.10
N THR A 88 10.39 13.00 22.00
CA THR A 88 11.41 12.41 22.85
C THR A 88 10.74 11.62 23.98
N LEU A 89 10.87 10.30 23.94
CA LEU A 89 10.61 9.47 25.11
C LEU A 89 11.88 9.47 25.97
N GLY A 90 11.73 9.62 27.28
CA GLY A 90 12.86 9.68 28.22
C GLY A 90 13.87 8.55 27.99
N GLU A 91 15.13 8.78 28.41
CA GLU A 91 16.30 7.93 28.10
C GLU A 91 16.84 8.05 26.66
N GLY A 92 16.71 9.22 26.02
CA GLY A 92 17.35 9.50 24.73
C GLY A 92 16.73 8.79 23.53
N LYS A 93 15.54 8.19 23.67
CA LYS A 93 14.83 7.54 22.57
C LYS A 93 13.89 8.53 21.89
N THR A 94 14.11 8.79 20.61
CA THR A 94 13.20 9.61 19.81
C THR A 94 12.21 8.73 19.06
N LEU A 95 10.94 9.16 19.03
CA LEU A 95 9.88 8.51 18.27
C LEU A 95 9.29 9.53 17.30
N HIS A 96 9.46 9.26 16.00
CA HIS A 96 8.80 10.03 14.95
C HIS A 96 7.37 9.52 14.74
N LEU A 97 6.37 10.37 14.90
CA LEU A 97 4.95 9.99 14.96
C LEU A 97 4.43 9.31 13.68
N THR A 98 4.93 9.72 12.52
CA THR A 98 4.49 9.20 11.20
C THR A 98 5.38 8.09 10.63
N ASN A 99 6.68 8.10 10.97
CA ASN A 99 7.69 7.30 10.28
C ASN A 99 8.21 6.12 11.12
N THR A 100 8.06 6.17 12.45
CA THR A 100 8.46 5.05 13.31
C THR A 100 7.55 3.85 13.08
N LEU A 101 8.12 2.67 12.85
CA LEU A 101 7.35 1.45 12.56
C LEU A 101 6.73 0.84 13.83
N VAL A 102 5.71 1.49 14.39
CA VAL A 102 5.05 1.05 15.63
C VAL A 102 4.16 -0.16 15.37
N PHE A 103 3.32 -0.10 14.34
CA PHE A 103 2.32 -1.13 14.07
C PHE A 103 2.83 -2.27 13.17
N HIS A 104 4.02 -2.13 12.56
CA HIS A 104 4.59 -3.09 11.60
C HIS A 104 3.52 -3.59 10.61
N HIS A 105 3.32 -4.90 10.46
CA HIS A 105 2.34 -5.50 9.55
C HIS A 105 0.87 -5.24 9.92
N LEU A 106 0.57 -4.74 11.13
CA LEU A 106 -0.78 -4.39 11.56
C LEU A 106 -1.15 -2.94 11.18
N TRP A 107 -0.27 -2.22 10.48
CA TRP A 107 -0.48 -0.83 10.10
C TRP A 107 -1.82 -0.59 9.39
N PHE A 108 -2.25 -1.48 8.49
CA PHE A 108 -3.51 -1.30 7.78
C PHE A 108 -4.74 -1.43 8.70
N LEU A 109 -4.64 -2.24 9.77
CA LEU A 109 -5.70 -2.31 10.78
C LEU A 109 -5.84 -0.98 11.51
N TRP A 110 -4.71 -0.30 11.77
CA TRP A 110 -4.74 1.04 12.34
C TRP A 110 -5.41 2.05 11.40
N PHE A 111 -5.17 1.99 10.08
CA PHE A 111 -5.89 2.81 9.11
C PHE A 111 -7.41 2.57 9.15
N LEU A 112 -7.84 1.31 9.29
CA LEU A 112 -9.26 1.00 9.46
C LEU A 112 -9.86 1.65 10.72
N CYS A 113 -9.10 1.73 11.83
CA CYS A 113 -9.54 2.44 13.03
C CYS A 113 -9.81 3.93 12.76
N TRP A 114 -9.04 4.57 11.88
CA TRP A 114 -9.30 5.96 11.44
C TRP A 114 -10.50 6.08 10.50
N PHE A 115 -10.74 5.07 9.65
CA PHE A 115 -11.87 5.09 8.72
C PHE A 115 -13.21 4.77 9.38
N ILE A 116 -13.26 4.02 10.47
CA ILE A 116 -14.52 3.67 11.16
C ILE A 116 -15.30 4.92 11.62
N PRO A 117 -14.70 5.92 12.31
CA PRO A 117 -15.41 7.15 12.65
C PRO A 117 -15.93 7.91 11.42
N ALA A 118 -15.13 8.00 10.36
CA ALA A 118 -15.53 8.64 9.10
C ALA A 118 -16.71 7.90 8.45
N PHE A 119 -16.68 6.56 8.47
CA PHE A 119 -17.77 5.71 8.00
C PHE A 119 -19.05 5.90 8.83
N ALA A 120 -18.94 6.01 10.16
CA ALA A 120 -20.09 6.23 11.03
C ALA A 120 -20.76 7.58 10.74
N ILE A 121 -19.97 8.63 10.49
CA ILE A 121 -20.46 9.94 10.06
C ILE A 121 -21.14 9.82 8.69
N TYR A 122 -20.49 9.16 7.73
CA TYR A 122 -21.03 8.91 6.39
C TYR A 122 -22.38 8.18 6.47
N ALA A 123 -22.46 7.07 7.20
CA ALA A 123 -23.69 6.28 7.35
C ALA A 123 -24.83 7.13 7.93
N LYS A 124 -24.55 7.93 8.97
CA LYS A 124 -25.53 8.85 9.55
C LYS A 124 -26.03 9.90 8.53
N ILE A 125 -25.13 10.47 7.73
CA ILE A 125 -25.49 11.44 6.69
C ILE A 125 -26.37 10.79 5.62
N MET A 126 -25.97 9.61 5.14
CA MET A 126 -26.72 8.89 4.11
C MET A 126 -28.09 8.45 4.63
N ASP A 127 -28.22 8.04 5.88
CA ASP A 127 -29.53 7.73 6.48
C ASP A 127 -30.42 8.97 6.63
N SER A 128 -29.83 10.14 6.87
CA SER A 128 -30.58 11.40 7.00
C SER A 128 -30.96 12.06 5.68
N THR A 129 -30.39 11.61 4.55
CA THR A 129 -30.57 12.24 3.24
C THR A 129 -31.10 11.24 2.21
N GLU A 130 -32.12 11.59 1.43
CA GLU A 130 -32.65 10.74 0.34
C GLU A 130 -31.73 10.72 -0.91
N ILE A 131 -30.43 10.90 -0.73
CA ILE A 131 -29.44 10.91 -1.82
C ILE A 131 -29.15 9.48 -2.32
N LYS A 132 -29.58 8.46 -1.57
CA LYS A 132 -29.52 7.03 -1.89
C LYS A 132 -30.21 6.74 -3.23
N GLY A 133 -29.44 6.74 -4.32
CA GLY A 133 -29.93 6.49 -5.68
C GLY A 133 -29.38 7.46 -6.72
N ARG A 134 -29.15 8.74 -6.38
CA ARG A 134 -28.57 9.73 -7.31
C ARG A 134 -27.12 9.42 -7.67
N VAL A 135 -26.36 8.94 -6.69
CA VAL A 135 -24.95 8.57 -6.88
C VAL A 135 -24.78 7.21 -7.55
N ARG A 136 -25.82 6.37 -7.60
CA ARG A 136 -25.74 4.99 -8.11
C ARG A 136 -25.17 4.94 -9.52
N THR A 137 -25.68 5.80 -10.41
CA THR A 137 -25.20 5.86 -11.79
C THR A 137 -23.72 6.22 -11.84
N LEU A 138 -23.26 7.16 -11.02
CA LEU A 138 -21.85 7.60 -10.98
C LEU A 138 -20.90 6.52 -10.44
N ILE A 139 -21.37 5.67 -9.52
CA ILE A 139 -20.58 4.60 -8.90
C ILE A 139 -20.52 3.35 -9.77
N VAL A 140 -21.66 2.96 -10.34
CA VAL A 140 -21.82 1.66 -11.02
C VAL A 140 -21.49 1.75 -12.52
N SER A 141 -21.73 2.89 -13.15
CA SER A 141 -21.40 3.14 -14.56
C SER A 141 -19.89 3.20 -14.80
N PRO A 142 -19.40 2.97 -16.05
CA PRO A 142 -18.02 3.29 -16.44
C PRO A 142 -17.61 4.75 -16.18
N LEU A 143 -18.56 5.68 -16.01
CA LEU A 143 -18.29 7.06 -15.59
C LEU A 143 -17.51 7.16 -14.27
N ARG A 144 -17.48 6.09 -13.46
CA ARG A 144 -16.69 6.05 -12.23
C ARG A 144 -15.21 6.33 -12.44
N TYR A 145 -14.65 5.89 -13.57
CA TYR A 145 -13.24 6.10 -13.87
C TYR A 145 -12.90 7.58 -14.07
N LEU A 146 -13.85 8.40 -14.56
CA LEU A 146 -13.64 9.82 -14.80
C LEU A 146 -13.38 10.62 -13.53
N TRP A 147 -13.93 10.19 -12.38
CA TRP A 147 -13.70 10.86 -11.11
C TRP A 147 -12.74 10.10 -10.20
N LEU A 148 -12.76 8.76 -10.21
CA LEU A 148 -11.87 7.95 -9.38
C LEU A 148 -10.40 8.10 -9.76
N ILE A 149 -10.09 8.08 -11.05
CA ILE A 149 -8.70 8.19 -11.52
C ILE A 149 -8.09 9.54 -11.13
N PRO A 150 -8.66 10.71 -11.48
CA PRO A 150 -8.08 11.99 -11.07
C PRO A 150 -8.08 12.17 -9.54
N LEU A 151 -9.12 11.71 -8.84
CA LEU A 151 -9.17 11.82 -7.39
C LEU A 151 -8.08 11.00 -6.69
N THR A 152 -7.78 9.80 -7.19
CA THR A 152 -6.69 8.96 -6.66
C THR A 152 -5.31 9.39 -7.14
N LEU A 153 -5.20 10.07 -8.28
CA LEU A 153 -3.95 10.63 -8.79
C LEU A 153 -3.35 11.67 -7.85
N VAL A 154 -4.19 12.47 -7.18
CA VAL A 154 -3.74 13.49 -6.24
C VAL A 154 -2.88 12.89 -5.11
N PRO A 155 -3.37 11.95 -4.27
CA PRO A 155 -2.52 11.35 -3.24
C PRO A 155 -1.41 10.44 -3.81
N GLN A 156 -1.63 9.81 -4.96
CA GLN A 156 -0.59 9.00 -5.62
C GLN A 156 0.63 9.81 -6.04
N HIS A 157 0.45 11.09 -6.39
CA HIS A 157 1.56 11.97 -6.74
C HIS A 157 2.59 12.10 -5.60
N PHE A 158 2.14 11.99 -4.36
CA PHE A 158 2.97 12.03 -3.16
C PHE A 158 3.56 10.67 -2.74
N MET A 159 3.29 9.59 -3.49
CA MET A 159 3.86 8.26 -3.24
C MET A 159 5.28 8.14 -3.83
N GLY A 160 6.10 7.28 -3.23
CA GLY A 160 7.43 6.95 -3.70
C GLY A 160 8.41 8.12 -3.59
N LEU A 161 8.13 9.11 -2.75
CA LEU A 161 9.02 10.26 -2.54
C LEU A 161 10.34 9.88 -1.86
N LEU A 162 10.33 8.81 -1.08
CA LEU A 162 11.48 8.33 -0.31
C LEU A 162 12.10 7.09 -0.92
N ALA A 163 11.27 6.14 -1.31
CA ALA A 163 11.66 4.87 -1.91
C ALA A 163 10.74 4.60 -3.10
N PRO A 164 11.13 5.02 -4.32
CA PRO A 164 10.35 4.75 -5.53
C PRO A 164 10.16 3.24 -5.69
N ALA A 165 8.90 2.80 -5.63
CA ALA A 165 8.52 1.41 -5.78
C ALA A 165 7.24 1.31 -6.61
N PHE A 166 7.04 0.13 -7.22
CA PHE A 166 5.75 -0.17 -7.83
C PHE A 166 4.75 -0.51 -6.72
N GLY A 167 3.74 0.33 -6.55
CA GLY A 167 2.73 0.20 -5.50
C GLY A 167 2.77 1.37 -4.50
N PRO A 168 1.78 1.43 -3.59
CA PRO A 168 1.69 2.47 -2.58
C PRO A 168 2.78 2.32 -1.51
N ASP A 169 3.18 3.44 -0.91
CA ASP A 169 4.10 3.48 0.23
C ASP A 169 3.49 2.78 1.46
N THR A 170 4.32 2.50 2.46
CA THR A 170 3.89 1.92 3.74
C THR A 170 4.12 2.91 4.87
N SER A 171 3.07 3.17 5.66
CA SER A 171 3.16 3.98 6.89
C SER A 171 2.66 3.14 8.06
N ALA A 172 3.56 2.86 9.00
CA ALA A 172 3.27 2.10 10.22
C ALA A 172 3.44 2.93 11.50
N GLY A 173 3.41 4.26 11.38
CA GLY A 173 3.45 5.22 12.48
C GLY A 173 2.15 5.31 13.27
N ILE A 174 2.20 6.04 14.38
CA ILE A 174 1.04 6.37 15.22
C ILE A 174 0.08 7.28 14.44
N ILE A 175 0.61 8.25 13.72
CA ILE A 175 -0.18 9.11 12.85
C ILE A 175 0.02 8.62 11.41
N PRO A 176 -1.03 8.09 10.74
CA PRO A 176 -0.95 7.73 9.33
C PRO A 176 -0.48 8.93 8.50
N GLN A 177 0.45 8.70 7.58
CA GLN A 177 0.85 9.75 6.66
C GLN A 177 -0.37 10.23 5.83
N PRO A 178 -0.62 11.56 5.73
CA PRO A 178 -1.86 12.07 5.14
C PRO A 178 -2.17 11.55 3.74
N HIS A 179 -1.19 11.52 2.83
CA HIS A 179 -1.39 11.06 1.46
C HIS A 179 -1.83 9.59 1.38
N LEU A 180 -1.29 8.72 2.24
CA LEU A 180 -1.72 7.32 2.37
C LEU A 180 -3.13 7.21 2.96
N LEU A 181 -3.44 8.02 3.98
CA LEU A 181 -4.78 8.03 4.58
C LEU A 181 -5.84 8.43 3.54
N PHE A 182 -5.57 9.45 2.72
CA PHE A 182 -6.43 9.85 1.63
C PHE A 182 -6.50 8.78 0.53
N TYR A 183 -5.36 8.23 0.11
CA TYR A 183 -5.31 7.18 -0.91
C TYR A 183 -6.22 6.00 -0.56
N TYR A 184 -6.00 5.36 0.59
CA TYR A 184 -6.83 4.24 1.04
C TYR A 184 -8.26 4.68 1.40
N GLY A 185 -8.43 5.90 1.90
CA GLY A 185 -9.73 6.49 2.20
C GLY A 185 -10.62 6.60 0.95
N ILE A 186 -10.06 6.86 -0.23
CA ILE A 186 -10.83 6.89 -1.48
C ILE A 186 -11.33 5.47 -1.84
N PHE A 187 -10.48 4.44 -1.72
CA PHE A 187 -10.90 3.05 -1.97
C PHE A 187 -11.96 2.60 -0.96
N PHE A 188 -11.74 2.88 0.32
CA PHE A 188 -12.69 2.57 1.38
C PHE A 188 -14.03 3.29 1.18
N GLY A 189 -13.98 4.60 0.90
CA GLY A 189 -15.16 5.42 0.64
C GLY A 189 -15.92 4.99 -0.60
N PHE A 190 -15.23 4.61 -1.67
CA PHE A 190 -15.87 4.00 -2.85
C PHE A 190 -16.60 2.69 -2.46
N GLY A 191 -15.96 1.84 -1.66
CA GLY A 191 -16.58 0.62 -1.15
C GLY A 191 -17.86 0.89 -0.35
N ALA A 192 -17.84 1.90 0.53
CA ALA A 192 -19.01 2.34 1.29
C ALA A 192 -20.14 2.86 0.39
N LEU A 193 -19.81 3.71 -0.60
CA LEU A 193 -20.77 4.21 -1.58
C LEU A 193 -21.35 3.08 -2.44
N TYR A 194 -20.53 2.11 -2.83
CA TYR A 194 -20.98 0.94 -3.60
C TYR A 194 -21.89 0.02 -2.78
N PHE A 195 -21.62 -0.15 -1.48
CA PHE A 195 -22.48 -0.92 -0.58
C PHE A 195 -23.92 -0.36 -0.58
N ASP A 196 -24.08 0.96 -0.53
CA ASP A 196 -25.40 1.61 -0.57
C ASP A 196 -26.09 1.55 -1.94
N CYS A 197 -25.36 1.26 -3.02
CA CYS A 197 -25.92 1.19 -4.37
C CYS A 197 -26.74 -0.09 -4.64
N HIS A 198 -26.62 -1.11 -3.79
CA HIS A 198 -27.33 -2.40 -3.92
C HIS A 198 -27.24 -2.97 -5.35
N ASP A 199 -26.00 -3.16 -5.85
CA ASP A 199 -25.75 -3.65 -7.22
C ASP A 199 -25.99 -5.17 -7.37
N GLU A 200 -27.25 -5.56 -7.24
CA GLU A 200 -27.72 -6.93 -7.44
C GLU A 200 -27.40 -7.43 -8.86
N ALA A 201 -27.53 -6.55 -9.85
CA ALA A 201 -27.34 -6.86 -11.27
C ALA A 201 -25.87 -6.95 -11.73
N ALA A 202 -24.90 -6.92 -10.81
CA ALA A 202 -23.48 -7.11 -11.10
C ALA A 202 -22.86 -6.12 -12.08
N GLN A 203 -23.42 -4.92 -12.17
CA GLN A 203 -23.03 -3.97 -13.19
C GLN A 203 -21.59 -3.44 -12.98
N LEU A 204 -21.11 -3.35 -11.73
CA LEU A 204 -19.75 -2.90 -11.43
C LEU A 204 -18.70 -3.80 -12.13
N GLY A 205 -18.89 -5.12 -12.04
CA GLY A 205 -17.98 -6.14 -12.56
C GLY A 205 -18.27 -6.57 -14.00
N LYS A 206 -19.27 -5.97 -14.68
CA LYS A 206 -19.74 -6.41 -16.00
C LYS A 206 -18.64 -6.49 -17.05
N PHE A 207 -17.69 -5.56 -17.02
CA PHE A 207 -16.60 -5.44 -18.01
C PHE A 207 -15.29 -6.09 -17.55
N TRP A 208 -15.35 -7.16 -16.75
CA TRP A 208 -14.14 -7.81 -16.23
C TRP A 208 -13.18 -8.31 -17.31
N ILE A 209 -13.72 -8.81 -18.45
CA ILE A 209 -12.92 -9.27 -19.60
C ILE A 209 -12.08 -8.13 -20.19
N LEU A 210 -12.54 -6.87 -20.08
CA LEU A 210 -11.78 -5.71 -20.52
C LEU A 210 -10.88 -5.17 -19.41
N ASN A 211 -11.38 -5.12 -18.18
CA ASN A 211 -10.65 -4.58 -17.04
C ASN A 211 -9.37 -5.39 -16.72
N LEU A 212 -9.40 -6.72 -16.81
CA LEU A 212 -8.22 -7.54 -16.49
C LEU A 212 -7.06 -7.36 -17.49
N PRO A 213 -7.27 -7.41 -18.82
CA PRO A 213 -6.22 -7.05 -19.77
C PRO A 213 -5.70 -5.63 -19.60
N VAL A 214 -6.58 -4.64 -19.35
CA VAL A 214 -6.15 -3.27 -19.08
C VAL A 214 -5.28 -3.21 -17.83
N ALA A 215 -5.63 -3.95 -16.76
CA ALA A 215 -4.81 -4.05 -15.57
C ALA A 215 -3.43 -4.65 -15.88
N LEU A 216 -3.36 -5.73 -16.67
CA LEU A 216 -2.09 -6.36 -17.06
C LEU A 216 -1.21 -5.41 -17.88
N VAL A 217 -1.79 -4.66 -18.82
CA VAL A 217 -1.07 -3.66 -19.61
C VAL A 217 -0.59 -2.52 -18.70
N ALA A 218 -1.44 -2.00 -17.83
CA ALA A 218 -1.07 -0.93 -16.89
C ALA A 218 0.02 -1.39 -15.92
N PHE A 219 -0.03 -2.64 -15.45
CA PHE A 219 1.03 -3.24 -14.64
C PHE A 219 2.36 -3.29 -15.41
N ALA A 220 2.36 -3.79 -16.64
CA ALA A 220 3.55 -3.85 -17.47
C ALA A 220 4.12 -2.44 -17.78
N VAL A 221 3.25 -1.48 -18.12
CA VAL A 221 3.64 -0.08 -18.36
C VAL A 221 4.25 0.52 -17.10
N GLY A 222 3.67 0.30 -15.93
CA GLY A 222 4.21 0.84 -14.68
C GLY A 222 5.54 0.19 -14.28
N LEU A 223 5.78 -1.08 -14.62
CA LEU A 223 7.10 -1.71 -14.41
C LEU A 223 8.18 -1.17 -15.35
N VAL A 224 7.83 -0.90 -16.61
CA VAL A 224 8.79 -0.38 -17.60
C VAL A 224 9.04 1.13 -17.42
N SER A 225 8.05 1.86 -16.93
CA SER A 225 8.12 3.33 -16.78
C SER A 225 8.59 3.80 -15.41
N MET A 226 9.16 2.93 -14.57
CA MET A 226 9.58 3.23 -13.19
C MET A 226 10.48 4.48 -13.03
N GLU A 227 11.21 4.86 -14.09
CA GLU A 227 12.03 6.08 -14.12
C GLU A 227 11.18 7.36 -14.29
N ASN A 228 10.03 7.27 -14.96
CA ASN A 228 9.07 8.34 -15.11
C ASN A 228 7.93 8.20 -14.09
N ARG A 229 8.01 9.01 -13.02
CA ARG A 229 7.04 8.97 -11.92
C ARG A 229 5.61 9.28 -12.33
N ALA A 230 5.41 10.21 -13.27
CA ALA A 230 4.07 10.59 -13.71
C ALA A 230 3.39 9.43 -14.43
N VAL A 231 4.10 8.84 -15.40
CA VAL A 231 3.60 7.67 -16.16
C VAL A 231 3.39 6.48 -15.23
N THR A 232 4.34 6.22 -14.33
CA THR A 232 4.22 5.14 -13.32
C THR A 232 3.02 5.35 -12.42
N GLY A 233 2.79 6.56 -11.90
CA GLY A 233 1.67 6.87 -11.01
C GLY A 233 0.31 6.66 -11.68
N VAL A 234 0.17 7.12 -12.93
CA VAL A 234 -1.04 6.87 -13.74
C VAL A 234 -1.25 5.38 -13.97
N ALA A 235 -0.19 4.67 -14.35
CA ALA A 235 -0.24 3.23 -14.59
C ALA A 235 -0.63 2.45 -13.33
N GLN A 236 -0.09 2.80 -12.16
CA GLN A 236 -0.45 2.19 -10.88
C GLN A 236 -1.92 2.37 -10.52
N ILE A 237 -2.49 3.55 -10.77
CA ILE A 237 -3.91 3.82 -10.48
C ILE A 237 -4.83 3.08 -11.44
N ILE A 238 -4.51 3.12 -12.73
CA ILE A 238 -5.26 2.35 -13.73
C ILE A 238 -5.23 0.88 -13.35
N PHE A 239 -4.06 0.34 -13.01
CA PHE A 239 -3.90 -1.02 -12.51
C PHE A 239 -4.77 -1.27 -11.27
N ALA A 240 -4.67 -0.45 -10.22
CA ALA A 240 -5.39 -0.65 -8.97
C ALA A 240 -6.91 -0.73 -9.17
N TRP A 241 -7.51 0.22 -9.91
CA TRP A 241 -8.95 0.24 -10.15
C TRP A 241 -9.41 -0.86 -11.10
N THR A 242 -8.73 -1.05 -12.22
CA THR A 242 -9.14 -2.05 -13.21
C THR A 242 -8.90 -3.47 -12.71
N ALA A 243 -7.82 -3.74 -11.98
CA ALA A 243 -7.61 -5.01 -11.30
C ALA A 243 -8.71 -5.26 -10.27
N SER A 244 -9.03 -4.28 -9.43
CA SER A 244 -10.09 -4.43 -8.41
C SER A 244 -11.44 -4.75 -9.02
N PHE A 245 -11.91 -3.94 -9.99
CA PHE A 245 -13.19 -4.18 -10.66
C PHE A 245 -13.20 -5.43 -11.54
N GLY A 246 -12.07 -5.73 -12.18
CA GLY A 246 -11.88 -6.94 -12.96
C GLY A 246 -11.98 -8.20 -12.10
N MET A 247 -11.31 -8.23 -10.94
CA MET A 247 -11.35 -9.35 -10.01
C MET A 247 -12.73 -9.51 -9.37
N ILE A 248 -13.41 -8.42 -9.00
CA ILE A 248 -14.81 -8.47 -8.53
C ILE A 248 -15.72 -9.11 -9.58
N GLY A 249 -15.60 -8.68 -10.84
CA GLY A 249 -16.41 -9.22 -11.92
C GLY A 249 -16.08 -10.67 -12.28
N LEU A 250 -14.79 -11.03 -12.31
CA LEU A 250 -14.35 -12.42 -12.50
C LEU A 250 -14.87 -13.31 -11.39
N TYR A 251 -14.79 -12.88 -10.13
CA TYR A 251 -15.30 -13.63 -8.99
C TYR A 251 -16.80 -13.89 -9.11
N ARG A 252 -17.60 -12.87 -9.47
CA ARG A 252 -19.05 -13.04 -9.68
C ARG A 252 -19.39 -13.91 -10.89
N PHE A 253 -18.52 -13.95 -11.90
CA PHE A 253 -18.69 -14.80 -13.07
C PHE A 253 -18.39 -16.27 -12.74
N VAL A 254 -17.32 -16.54 -11.99
CA VAL A 254 -16.88 -17.91 -11.64
C VAL A 254 -17.68 -18.49 -10.47
N ILE A 255 -17.96 -17.69 -9.44
CA ILE A 255 -18.65 -18.09 -8.21
C ILE A 255 -20.04 -17.45 -8.20
N THR A 256 -21.03 -18.17 -8.73
CA THR A 256 -22.42 -17.70 -8.84
C THR A 256 -23.30 -18.08 -7.65
N GLN A 257 -22.87 -19.06 -6.86
CA GLN A 257 -23.57 -19.55 -5.67
C GLN A 257 -22.62 -19.64 -4.48
N GLU A 258 -23.18 -19.66 -3.28
CA GLU A 258 -22.38 -19.81 -2.06
C GLU A 258 -21.66 -21.17 -2.06
N TYR A 259 -20.32 -21.12 -2.06
CA TYR A 259 -19.48 -22.31 -1.99
C TYR A 259 -18.76 -22.38 -0.65
N ARG A 260 -19.06 -23.43 0.15
CA ARG A 260 -18.61 -23.54 1.55
C ARG A 260 -17.08 -23.45 1.73
N PRO A 261 -16.23 -24.09 0.90
CA PRO A 261 -14.78 -23.95 1.03
C PRO A 261 -14.27 -22.54 0.75
N VAL A 262 -14.84 -21.84 -0.23
CA VAL A 262 -14.49 -20.43 -0.52
C VAL A 262 -14.94 -19.52 0.62
N ARG A 263 -16.13 -19.76 1.19
CA ARG A 263 -16.59 -19.04 2.39
C ARG A 263 -15.65 -19.28 3.57
N TYR A 264 -15.26 -20.53 3.83
CA TYR A 264 -14.31 -20.86 4.87
C TYR A 264 -12.94 -20.18 4.66
N LEU A 265 -12.44 -20.17 3.42
CA LEU A 265 -11.18 -19.49 3.09
C LEU A 265 -11.31 -18.00 3.36
N SER A 266 -12.39 -17.36 2.91
CA SER A 266 -12.68 -15.95 3.17
C SER A 266 -12.73 -15.62 4.68
N ASP A 267 -13.46 -16.41 5.47
CA ASP A 267 -13.58 -16.22 6.93
C ASP A 267 -12.24 -16.43 7.66
N SER A 268 -11.34 -17.25 7.09
CA SER A 268 -10.01 -17.51 7.65
C SER A 268 -8.98 -16.44 7.31
N SER A 269 -9.17 -15.70 6.20
CA SER A 269 -8.18 -14.75 5.66
C SER A 269 -7.75 -13.68 6.68
N TYR A 270 -8.68 -13.20 7.52
CA TYR A 270 -8.35 -12.21 8.53
C TYR A 270 -7.43 -12.78 9.64
N TRP A 271 -7.67 -14.02 10.08
CA TRP A 271 -6.77 -14.69 11.02
C TRP A 271 -5.40 -14.95 10.40
N LEU A 272 -5.36 -15.41 9.15
CA LEU A 272 -4.12 -15.60 8.40
C LEU A 272 -3.32 -14.29 8.36
N TYR A 273 -3.98 -13.17 8.05
CA TYR A 273 -3.34 -11.84 8.06
C TYR A 273 -2.74 -11.48 9.44
N VAL A 274 -3.46 -11.69 10.54
CA VAL A 274 -2.96 -11.35 11.88
C VAL A 274 -1.81 -12.28 12.33
N ALA A 275 -1.90 -13.58 12.04
CA ALA A 275 -1.00 -14.58 12.62
C ALA A 275 0.20 -14.96 11.74
N HIS A 276 0.21 -14.62 10.44
CA HIS A 276 1.23 -15.14 9.53
C HIS A 276 2.64 -14.60 9.81
N LEU A 277 2.82 -13.30 10.10
CA LEU A 277 4.15 -12.69 10.06
C LEU A 277 5.17 -13.35 11.01
N PRO A 278 4.86 -13.57 12.31
CA PRO A 278 5.81 -14.23 13.21
C PRO A 278 6.18 -15.65 12.74
N LEU A 279 5.21 -16.38 12.19
CA LEU A 279 5.43 -17.72 11.66
C LEU A 279 6.31 -17.70 10.41
N VAL A 280 6.10 -16.73 9.52
CA VAL A 280 6.94 -16.54 8.33
C VAL A 280 8.38 -16.24 8.73
N ILE A 281 8.59 -15.31 9.67
CA ILE A 281 9.93 -14.96 10.16
C ILE A 281 10.63 -16.20 10.74
N TRP A 282 9.94 -16.97 11.59
CA TRP A 282 10.51 -18.15 12.20
C TRP A 282 10.81 -19.26 11.18
N ALA A 283 9.88 -19.52 10.27
CA ALA A 283 10.05 -20.51 9.21
C ALA A 283 11.17 -20.14 8.25
N GLN A 284 11.33 -18.85 7.90
CA GLN A 284 12.43 -18.35 7.08
C GLN A 284 13.78 -18.59 7.75
N GLY A 285 13.89 -18.37 9.06
CA GLY A 285 15.08 -18.72 9.83
C GLY A 285 15.43 -20.20 9.75
N PHE A 286 14.42 -21.08 9.84
CA PHE A 286 14.59 -22.53 9.79
C PHE A 286 15.02 -23.06 8.41
N VAL A 287 14.44 -22.54 7.32
CA VAL A 287 14.75 -23.01 5.96
C VAL A 287 15.93 -22.29 5.30
N ARG A 288 16.54 -21.33 6.00
CA ARG A 288 17.60 -20.46 5.47
C ARG A 288 18.75 -21.27 4.87
N GLU A 289 19.26 -22.25 5.62
CA GLU A 289 20.45 -23.02 5.26
C GLU A 289 20.16 -24.24 4.36
N TRP A 290 18.90 -24.49 4.03
CA TRP A 290 18.55 -25.67 3.23
C TRP A 290 19.18 -25.60 1.82
N PRO A 291 19.74 -26.70 1.29
CA PRO A 291 20.34 -26.75 -0.04
C PRO A 291 19.27 -26.90 -1.14
N LEU A 292 18.20 -26.10 -1.08
CA LEU A 292 17.10 -26.11 -2.05
C LEU A 292 17.03 -24.79 -2.83
N PRO A 293 16.58 -24.81 -4.10
CA PRO A 293 16.28 -23.60 -4.85
C PRO A 293 15.27 -22.68 -4.14
N ALA A 294 15.44 -21.36 -4.29
CA ALA A 294 14.60 -20.36 -3.63
C ALA A 294 13.10 -20.53 -3.90
N PHE A 295 12.73 -20.84 -5.16
CA PHE A 295 11.33 -21.08 -5.53
C PHE A 295 10.71 -22.26 -4.77
N ILE A 296 11.46 -23.36 -4.61
CA ILE A 296 10.99 -24.53 -3.86
C ILE A 296 10.82 -24.17 -2.39
N LYS A 297 11.79 -23.47 -1.78
CA LYS A 297 11.66 -22.97 -0.40
C LYS A 297 10.42 -22.09 -0.24
N PHE A 298 10.17 -21.18 -1.19
CA PHE A 298 9.02 -20.29 -1.18
C PHE A 298 7.70 -21.07 -1.22
N VAL A 299 7.53 -21.98 -2.18
CA VAL A 299 6.30 -22.79 -2.32
C VAL A 299 6.08 -23.67 -1.08
N LEU A 300 7.15 -24.32 -0.58
CA LEU A 300 7.06 -25.13 0.63
C LEU A 300 6.68 -24.29 1.85
N LEU A 301 7.32 -23.14 2.05
CA LEU A 301 7.06 -22.27 3.20
C LEU A 301 5.63 -21.72 3.13
N CYS A 302 5.22 -21.14 2.00
CA CYS A 302 3.87 -20.61 1.82
C CYS A 302 2.82 -21.71 1.99
N GLY A 303 2.95 -22.84 1.30
CA GLY A 303 1.99 -23.94 1.41
C GLY A 303 1.88 -24.50 2.83
N THR A 304 3.02 -24.76 3.47
CA THR A 304 3.06 -25.30 4.84
C THR A 304 2.45 -24.31 5.84
N LEU A 305 2.83 -23.03 5.77
CA LEU A 305 2.30 -22.02 6.68
C LEU A 305 0.82 -21.76 6.46
N THR A 306 0.34 -21.75 5.20
CA THR A 306 -1.10 -21.65 4.92
C THR A 306 -1.85 -22.82 5.56
N VAL A 307 -1.38 -24.06 5.43
CA VAL A 307 -2.02 -25.22 6.06
C VAL A 307 -2.03 -25.08 7.59
N ILE A 308 -0.89 -24.74 8.20
CA ILE A 308 -0.78 -24.52 9.65
C ILE A 308 -1.75 -23.43 10.11
N LEU A 309 -1.81 -22.31 9.39
CA LEU A 309 -2.68 -21.20 9.72
C LEU A 309 -4.16 -21.56 9.58
N LEU A 310 -4.56 -22.29 8.53
CA LEU A 310 -5.93 -22.78 8.36
C LEU A 310 -6.33 -23.75 9.48
N LEU A 311 -5.43 -24.67 9.87
CA LEU A 311 -5.66 -25.57 11.00
C LEU A 311 -5.77 -24.79 12.33
N SER A 312 -4.89 -23.81 12.55
CA SER A 312 -4.94 -22.96 13.74
C SER A 312 -6.23 -22.14 13.79
N TYR A 313 -6.73 -21.65 12.65
CA TYR A 313 -8.03 -20.99 12.56
C TYR A 313 -9.15 -21.94 12.94
N GLN A 314 -9.14 -23.17 12.42
CA GLN A 314 -10.17 -24.17 12.71
C GLN A 314 -10.26 -24.52 14.20
N ILE A 315 -9.10 -24.64 14.87
CA ILE A 315 -9.00 -25.10 16.26
C ILE A 315 -9.15 -23.94 17.26
N LEU A 316 -8.44 -22.83 17.04
CA LEU A 316 -8.26 -21.77 18.02
C LEU A 316 -9.24 -20.59 17.85
N VAL A 317 -9.76 -20.39 16.64
CA VAL A 317 -10.52 -19.18 16.30
C VAL A 317 -11.96 -19.49 15.98
N ARG A 318 -12.22 -20.37 15.00
CA ARG A 318 -13.52 -20.53 14.37
C ARG A 318 -14.65 -20.71 15.38
N HIS A 319 -14.45 -21.56 16.39
CA HIS A 319 -15.46 -21.91 17.40
C HIS A 319 -15.23 -21.24 18.76
N THR A 320 -14.41 -20.20 18.83
CA THR A 320 -14.06 -19.52 20.08
C THR A 320 -14.59 -18.08 20.12
N PRO A 321 -14.56 -17.40 21.28
CA PRO A 321 -14.90 -15.98 21.37
C PRO A 321 -14.04 -15.10 20.44
N ILE A 322 -12.81 -15.54 20.14
CA ILE A 322 -11.94 -14.88 19.15
C ILE A 322 -12.63 -14.91 17.78
N GLY A 323 -13.15 -16.05 17.33
CA GLY A 323 -13.90 -16.13 16.08
C GLY A 323 -15.12 -15.21 16.05
N THR A 324 -15.86 -15.11 17.17
CA THR A 324 -16.99 -14.18 17.28
C THR A 324 -16.56 -12.72 17.20
N LEU A 325 -15.44 -12.37 17.83
CA LEU A 325 -14.87 -11.01 17.76
C LEU A 325 -14.42 -10.66 16.34
N LEU A 326 -13.75 -11.59 15.66
CA LEU A 326 -13.14 -11.34 14.34
C LEU A 326 -14.14 -11.41 13.19
N ASN A 327 -15.09 -12.36 13.22
CA ASN A 327 -16.02 -12.63 12.11
C ASN A 327 -17.48 -12.32 12.45
N GLY A 328 -17.76 -11.84 13.66
CA GLY A 328 -19.11 -11.62 14.16
C GLY A 328 -19.80 -12.91 14.65
N PRO A 329 -20.99 -12.77 15.27
CA PRO A 329 -21.78 -13.92 15.71
C PRO A 329 -22.24 -14.75 14.52
N ARG A 330 -22.01 -16.06 14.57
CA ARG A 330 -22.53 -16.96 13.54
C ARG A 330 -24.05 -17.04 13.66
N LYS A 331 -24.74 -16.80 12.54
CA LYS A 331 -26.16 -17.12 12.41
C LYS A 331 -26.30 -18.64 12.47
N VAL A 332 -26.92 -19.14 13.54
CA VAL A 332 -27.31 -20.55 13.63
C VAL A 332 -28.26 -20.81 12.46
N PRO A 333 -28.01 -21.84 11.61
CA PRO A 333 -28.94 -22.17 10.54
C PRO A 333 -30.31 -22.41 11.16
N GLN A 334 -31.31 -21.60 10.79
CA GLN A 334 -32.69 -21.94 11.12
C GLN A 334 -32.99 -23.27 10.43
N PRO A 335 -33.57 -24.26 11.13
CA PRO A 335 -34.05 -25.45 10.46
C PRO A 335 -34.99 -25.01 9.34
N ALA A 336 -34.79 -25.55 8.14
CA ALA A 336 -35.72 -25.35 7.04
C ALA A 336 -37.04 -26.02 7.43
N ASP A 337 -38.11 -25.23 7.50
CA ASP A 337 -39.49 -25.72 7.64
C ASP A 337 -39.97 -26.39 6.34
#